data_AF-G4YUJ7-F1
#
_entry.id   AF-G4YUJ7-F1
#
_cell.length_a   1.000
_cell.length_b   1.000
_cell.length_c   1.000
_cell.angle_alpha   90.00
_cell.angle_beta   90.00
_cell.angle_gamma   90.00
#
_symmetry.space_group_name_H-M   'P 1'
#
loop_
_entity.id
_entity.type
_entity.pdbx_description
1 polymer ?
#
loop_
_entity_poly.entity_id
_entity_poly.type
_entity_poly.pdbx_seq_one_letter_code
_entity_poly.pdbx_strand_id
1 'polypeptide(L)'
;PRGPRHIYANPLRPALCPVLALGVFWATSSFEGGDRLFPGGNQYERFRKCLQRVQESDAVADELRRRGVNKEELGTHSMRKGAATYCASGSTACPSSTSVHLRAGW
;
A
#
# COMPACT_ATOMS: atom_id res chain seq x y z
N PRO A 1 -8.86 16.17 -0.68
CA PRO A 1 -7.61 16.95 -0.90
C PRO A 1 -7.13 16.86 -2.37
N ARG A 2 -7.01 18.01 -3.07
CA ARG A 2 -6.82 18.11 -4.53
C ARG A 2 -5.37 18.40 -5.01
N GLY A 3 -4.38 18.42 -4.12
CA GLY A 3 -2.98 18.68 -4.49
C GLY A 3 -2.18 17.41 -4.84
N PRO A 4 -1.11 17.53 -5.64
CA PRO A 4 -0.20 16.42 -5.93
C PRO A 4 0.44 15.89 -4.64
N ARG A 5 0.60 14.57 -4.54
CA ARG A 5 1.24 13.91 -3.39
C ARG A 5 2.61 13.41 -3.81
N HIS A 6 3.65 13.93 -3.16
CA HIS A 6 4.99 13.40 -3.34
C HIS A 6 5.10 11.99 -2.75
N ILE A 7 5.64 11.07 -3.55
CA ILE A 7 6.01 9.71 -3.15
C ILE A 7 7.54 9.66 -3.14
N TYR A 8 8.12 9.17 -2.05
CA TYR A 8 9.58 9.13 -1.87
C TYR A 8 10.11 7.70 -1.93
N ALA A 9 11.36 7.55 -2.35
CA ALA A 9 12.07 6.28 -2.27
C ALA A 9 12.38 5.92 -0.81
N ASN A 10 12.42 4.61 -0.52
CA ASN A 10 12.87 4.08 0.77
C ASN A 10 14.04 3.10 0.55
N PRO A 11 15.27 3.61 0.36
CA PRO A 11 16.43 2.76 0.08
C PRO A 11 16.80 1.85 1.27
N LEU A 12 16.46 2.25 2.50
CA LEU A 12 16.74 1.47 3.71
C LEU A 12 15.84 0.25 3.86
N ARG A 13 14.67 0.25 3.21
CA ARG A 13 13.74 -0.89 3.21
C ARG A 13 13.20 -1.12 1.80
N PRO A 14 13.99 -1.74 0.91
CA PRO A 14 13.65 -1.93 -0.50
C PRO A 14 12.29 -2.60 -0.72
N ALA A 15 11.94 -3.58 0.13
CA ALA A 15 10.66 -4.31 0.05
C ALA A 15 9.41 -3.42 0.21
N LEU A 16 9.54 -2.25 0.84
CA LEU A 16 8.45 -1.27 1.00
C LEU A 16 8.67 0.01 0.17
N CYS A 17 9.68 0.04 -0.71
CA CYS A 17 10.02 1.22 -1.49
C CYS A 17 9.10 1.34 -2.72
N PRO A 18 8.20 2.35 -2.79
CA PRO A 18 7.27 2.47 -3.90
C PRO A 18 7.95 2.78 -5.24
N VAL A 19 9.07 3.51 -5.21
CA VAL A 19 9.87 3.83 -6.41
C VAL A 19 10.53 2.57 -6.96
N LEU A 20 11.11 1.73 -6.09
CA LEU A 20 11.67 0.45 -6.51
C LEU A 20 10.58 -0.50 -7.01
N ALA A 21 9.45 -0.60 -6.31
CA ALA A 21 8.33 -1.43 -6.75
C ALA A 21 7.83 -1.03 -8.15
N LEU A 22 7.80 0.28 -8.45
CA LEU A 22 7.46 0.76 -9.78
C LEU A 22 8.53 0.41 -10.83
N GLY A 23 9.81 0.56 -10.48
CA GLY A 23 10.92 0.17 -11.37
C GLY A 23 10.91 -1.32 -11.70
N VAL A 24 10.65 -2.19 -10.71
CA VAL A 24 10.48 -3.64 -10.93
C VAL A 24 9.28 -3.90 -11.82
N PHE A 25 8.13 -3.27 -11.54
CA PHE A 25 6.94 -3.41 -12.39
C PHE A 25 7.24 -3.01 -13.84
N TRP A 26 7.96 -1.92 -14.08
CA TRP A 26 8.40 -1.50 -15.41
C TRP A 26 9.32 -2.51 -16.08
N ALA A 27 10.29 -3.06 -15.35
CA ALA A 27 11.23 -4.03 -15.89
C ALA A 27 10.58 -5.38 -16.25
N THR A 28 9.46 -5.74 -15.60
CA THR A 28 8.82 -7.05 -15.73
C THR A 28 7.47 -7.01 -16.45
N SER A 29 7.02 -5.86 -16.95
CA SER A 29 5.70 -5.72 -17.58
C SER A 29 5.81 -5.20 -19.00
N SER A 30 4.89 -5.65 -19.86
CA SER A 30 4.73 -5.12 -21.22
C SER A 30 3.79 -3.92 -21.23
N PHE A 31 4.15 -2.87 -21.97
CA PHE A 31 3.32 -1.67 -22.15
C PHE A 31 2.63 -1.73 -23.51
N GLU A 32 1.34 -2.09 -23.51
CA GLU A 32 0.52 -2.09 -24.71
C GLU A 32 0.08 -0.65 -25.05
N GLY A 33 0.96 0.10 -25.72
CA GLY A 33 0.67 1.28 -26.55
C GLY A 33 -0.19 2.43 -25.98
N GLY A 34 -0.61 2.39 -24.73
CA GLY A 34 -1.52 3.37 -24.12
C GLY A 34 -0.85 4.21 -23.04
N ASP A 35 -1.41 5.38 -22.77
CA ASP A 35 -0.86 6.38 -21.86
C ASP A 35 -1.04 6.07 -20.36
N ARG A 36 -1.50 4.85 -20.02
CA ARG A 36 -1.76 4.44 -18.64
C ARG A 36 -0.59 3.64 -18.09
N LEU A 37 -0.09 4.06 -16.93
CA LEU A 37 0.95 3.35 -16.18
C LEU A 37 0.56 1.91 -15.84
N PHE A 38 -0.72 1.69 -15.52
CA PHE A 38 -1.28 0.40 -15.14
C PHE A 38 -2.32 -0.05 -16.16
N PRO A 39 -2.29 -1.32 -16.61
CA PRO A 39 -3.25 -1.81 -17.61
C PRO A 39 -4.68 -1.90 -17.03
N GLY A 40 -5.69 -1.92 -17.90
CA GLY A 40 -7.11 -2.04 -17.50
C GLY A 40 -7.72 -0.77 -16.90
N GLY A 41 -9.00 -0.86 -16.51
CA GLY A 41 -9.81 0.28 -16.04
C GLY A 41 -10.18 0.28 -14.56
N ASN A 42 -10.04 -0.84 -13.84
CA ASN A 42 -10.47 -0.97 -12.44
C ASN A 42 -9.32 -1.37 -11.52
N GLN A 43 -8.48 -0.38 -11.17
CA GLN A 43 -7.28 -0.60 -10.35
C GLN A 43 -7.60 -0.97 -8.91
N TYR A 44 -8.70 -0.45 -8.36
CA TYR A 44 -9.15 -0.76 -7.01
C TYR A 44 -9.50 -2.24 -6.88
N GLU A 45 -10.34 -2.78 -7.78
CA GLU A 45 -10.72 -4.19 -7.73
C GLU A 45 -9.52 -5.09 -8.04
N ARG A 46 -8.63 -4.68 -8.94
CA ARG A 46 -7.40 -5.42 -9.21
C ARG A 46 -6.53 -5.55 -7.96
N PHE A 47 -6.31 -4.43 -7.25
CA PHE A 47 -5.58 -4.43 -5.99
C PHE A 47 -6.26 -5.31 -4.94
N ARG A 48 -7.59 -5.20 -4.78
CA ARG A 48 -8.38 -6.01 -3.84
C ARG A 48 -8.17 -7.51 -4.09
N LYS A 49 -8.26 -7.95 -5.35
CA LYS A 49 -8.04 -9.37 -5.73
C LYS A 49 -6.60 -9.83 -5.52
N CYS A 50 -5.61 -8.96 -5.76
CA CYS A 50 -4.21 -9.28 -5.45
C CYS A 50 -3.99 -9.43 -3.94
N LEU A 51 -4.57 -8.53 -3.14
CA LEU A 51 -4.47 -8.59 -1.68
C LEU A 51 -5.07 -9.88 -1.13
N GLN A 52 -6.26 -10.29 -1.61
CA GLN A 52 -6.89 -11.55 -1.22
C GLN A 52 -5.96 -12.75 -1.51
N ARG A 53 -5.38 -12.81 -2.71
CA ARG A 53 -4.43 -13.87 -3.08
C ARG A 53 -3.19 -13.90 -2.18
N VAL A 54 -2.67 -12.74 -1.79
CA VAL A 54 -1.53 -12.67 -0.85
C VAL A 54 -1.92 -13.18 0.53
N GLN A 55 -3.10 -12.79 1.03
CA GLN A 55 -3.61 -13.24 2.33
C GLN A 55 -3.88 -14.74 2.40
N GLU A 56 -4.18 -15.36 1.25
CA GLU A 56 -4.44 -16.79 1.12
C GLU A 56 -3.17 -17.61 0.89
N SER A 57 -2.02 -16.98 0.65
CA SER A 57 -0.74 -17.70 0.57
C SER A 57 -0.34 -18.27 1.93
N ASP A 58 0.19 -19.49 1.95
CA ASP A 58 0.48 -20.24 3.19
C ASP A 58 1.30 -19.42 4.20
N ALA A 59 2.40 -18.82 3.75
CA ALA A 59 3.28 -18.03 4.62
C ALA A 59 2.57 -16.83 5.28
N VAL A 60 1.66 -16.17 4.55
CA VAL A 60 0.93 -15.02 5.09
C VAL A 60 -0.23 -15.49 5.97
N ALA A 61 -0.95 -16.54 5.57
CA ALA A 61 -2.03 -17.10 6.35
C ALA A 61 -1.53 -17.61 7.72
N ASP A 62 -0.37 -18.26 7.75
CA ASP A 62 0.28 -18.70 8.99
C ASP A 62 0.72 -17.52 9.85
N GLU A 63 1.27 -16.46 9.27
CA GLU A 63 1.65 -15.26 10.00
C GLU A 63 0.43 -14.53 10.58
N LEU A 64 -0.70 -14.49 9.85
CA LEU A 64 -1.95 -13.93 10.33
C LEU A 64 -2.50 -14.74 11.51
N ARG A 65 -2.51 -16.08 11.42
CA ARG A 65 -2.88 -16.96 12.53
C ARG A 65 -1.97 -16.75 13.74
N ARG A 66 -0.66 -16.69 13.53
CA ARG A 66 0.34 -16.48 14.60
C ARG A 66 0.13 -15.16 15.33
N ARG A 67 -0.35 -14.12 14.64
CA ARG A 67 -0.68 -12.81 15.22
C ARG A 67 -2.11 -12.71 15.76
N GLY A 68 -2.93 -13.74 15.60
CA GLY A 68 -4.34 -13.72 15.99
C GLY A 68 -5.18 -12.73 15.17
N VAL A 69 -4.77 -12.42 13.94
CA VAL A 69 -5.47 -11.47 13.06
C VAL A 69 -6.31 -12.25 12.07
N ASN A 70 -7.61 -11.92 12.00
CA ASN A 70 -8.47 -12.47 10.96
C ASN A 70 -8.20 -11.74 9.62
N LYS A 71 -8.02 -12.50 8.53
CA LYS A 71 -7.85 -11.94 7.18
C LYS A 71 -9.02 -11.04 6.76
N GLU A 72 -10.24 -11.31 7.22
CA GLU A 72 -11.43 -10.50 6.91
C GLU A 72 -11.36 -9.07 7.50
N GLU A 73 -10.54 -8.86 8.52
CA GLU A 73 -10.30 -7.54 9.11
C GLU A 73 -9.32 -6.70 8.27
N LEU A 74 -8.56 -7.34 7.40
CA LEU A 74 -7.53 -6.73 6.57
C LEU A 74 -8.04 -6.45 5.15
N GLY A 75 -8.67 -5.30 4.97
CA GLY A 75 -9.07 -4.78 3.65
C GLY A 75 -8.24 -3.60 3.15
N THR A 76 -8.57 -3.11 1.96
CA THR A 76 -8.02 -1.86 1.38
C THR A 76 -8.14 -0.66 2.34
N HIS A 77 -9.27 -0.55 3.03
CA HIS A 77 -9.51 0.48 4.04
C HIS A 77 -8.63 0.30 5.29
N SER A 78 -8.39 -0.94 5.72
CA SER A 78 -7.57 -1.23 6.90
C SER A 78 -6.11 -0.80 6.67
N MET A 79 -5.55 -1.02 5.48
CA MET A 79 -4.18 -0.63 5.14
C MET A 79 -4.00 0.89 5.24
N ARG A 80 -4.96 1.65 4.73
CA ARG A 80 -4.95 3.12 4.81
C ARG A 80 -5.06 3.62 6.25
N LYS A 81 -5.94 3.04 7.05
CA LYS A 81 -6.11 3.38 8.47
C LYS A 81 -4.85 3.01 9.27
N GLY A 82 -4.34 1.81 9.10
CA GLY A 82 -3.15 1.30 9.78
C GLY A 82 -1.90 2.14 9.49
N ALA A 83 -1.71 2.57 8.24
CA ALA A 83 -0.62 3.49 7.90
C ALA A 83 -0.75 4.85 8.61
N ALA A 84 -1.96 5.41 8.68
CA ALA A 84 -2.21 6.65 9.41
C ALA A 84 -1.96 6.48 10.91
N THR A 85 -2.45 5.39 11.51
CA THR A 85 -2.19 5.04 12.91
C THR A 85 -0.71 4.90 13.18
N TYR A 86 0.04 4.19 12.34
CA TYR A 86 1.49 4.02 12.49
C TYR A 86 2.24 5.36 12.44
N CYS A 87 1.84 6.27 11.53
CA CYS A 87 2.46 7.60 11.46
C CYS A 87 2.12 8.49 12.67
N ALA A 88 0.93 8.32 13.25
CA ALA A 88 0.44 9.14 14.36
C ALA A 88 0.79 8.57 15.75
N SER A 89 1.14 7.29 15.84
CA SER A 89 1.45 6.60 17.10
C SER A 89 2.95 6.42 17.28
N GLY A 90 3.41 6.39 18.54
CA GLY A 90 4.76 5.94 18.89
C GLY A 90 5.87 6.99 18.94
N SER A 91 5.56 8.29 18.83
CA SER A 91 6.55 9.36 19.09
C SER A 91 5.88 10.69 19.42
N THR A 92 6.53 11.51 20.26
CA THR A 92 6.18 12.94 20.45
C THR A 92 6.62 13.81 19.26
N ALA A 93 7.43 13.26 18.34
CA ALA A 93 7.90 13.92 17.12
C ALA A 93 7.20 13.38 15.85
N CYS A 94 5.97 12.86 15.98
CA CYS A 94 5.21 12.40 14.83
C CYS A 94 4.82 13.57 13.88
N PRO A 95 4.56 13.30 12.59
CA PRO A 95 4.03 14.31 11.68
C PRO A 95 2.72 14.91 12.22
N SER A 96 2.45 16.17 11.92
CA SER A 96 1.21 16.81 12.36
C SER A 96 -0.03 16.03 11.91
N SER A 97 -1.05 16.00 12.77
CA SER A 97 -2.34 15.35 12.48
C SER A 97 -2.89 15.82 11.12
N THR A 98 -2.86 17.12 10.83
CA THR A 98 -3.27 17.68 9.54
C THR A 98 -2.53 17.06 8.35
N SER A 99 -1.21 16.89 8.45
CA SER A 99 -0.40 16.26 7.39
C SER A 99 -0.84 14.81 7.15
N VAL A 100 -1.05 14.04 8.23
CA VAL A 100 -1.51 12.64 8.15
C VAL A 100 -2.89 12.55 7.51
N HIS A 101 -3.86 13.37 7.93
CA HIS A 101 -5.23 13.34 7.38
C HIS A 101 -5.26 13.70 5.88
N LEU A 102 -4.53 14.74 5.47
CA LEU A 102 -4.41 15.13 4.07
C LEU A 102 -3.82 14.01 3.20
N ARG A 103 -2.83 13.28 3.72
CA ARG A 103 -2.18 12.15 3.02
C ARG A 103 -2.96 10.84 3.11
N ALA A 104 -3.77 10.64 4.13
CA ALA A 104 -4.64 9.48 4.22
C ALA A 104 -5.94 9.68 3.41
N GLY A 105 -6.22 10.90 2.92
CA GLY A 105 -7.37 11.17 2.05
C GLY A 105 -8.72 11.05 2.75
N TRP A 106 -8.76 11.54 3.99
CA TRP A 106 -9.98 11.75 4.75
C TRP A 106 -10.60 13.11 4.39
#